data_AF-A0A9X5XEM1-F1
#
_entry.id   AF-A0A9X5XEM1-F1
#
_cell.length_a   1.000
_cell.length_b   1.000
_cell.length_c   1.000
_cell.angle_alpha   90.00
_cell.angle_beta   90.00
_cell.angle_gamma   90.00
#
_symmetry.space_group_name_H-M   'P 1'
#
loop_
_entity.id
_entity.type
_entity.pdbx_description
1 polymer ?
#
loop_
_entity_poly.entity_id
_entity_poly.type
_entity_poly.pdbx_seq_one_letter_code
_entity_poly.pdbx_strand_id
1 'polypeptide(L)'
;YEAFLLVIAYWIGPWLGVVLVERWLRTRTPDDQPARRLGDRAFTNWPGITALLVGVAVSVPLFSNQEKYVGWVPKHWASFGDITCLVGFALSAALYALLRRAPRTG
;
A
#
# COMPACT_ATOMS: atom_id res chain seq x y z
N TYR A 1 18.59 17.35 -1.90
CA TYR A 1 17.19 17.23 -2.37
C TYR A 1 16.74 15.78 -2.57
N GLU A 2 17.64 14.84 -2.87
CA GLU A 2 17.30 13.43 -3.15
C GLU A 2 16.57 12.70 -2.01
N ALA A 3 16.95 12.94 -0.75
CA ALA A 3 16.27 12.35 0.40
C ALA A 3 14.76 12.71 0.47
N PHE A 4 14.38 13.92 0.03
CA PHE A 4 12.98 14.35 0.01
C PHE A 4 12.17 13.64 -1.09
N LEU A 5 12.76 13.48 -2.28
CA LEU A 5 12.15 12.75 -3.39
C LEU A 5 11.94 11.27 -3.04
N LEU A 6 12.87 10.66 -2.31
CA LEU A 6 12.76 9.28 -1.87
C LEU A 6 11.70 9.08 -0.79
N VAL A 7 11.59 10.00 0.18
CA VAL A 7 10.47 10.00 1.13
C VAL A 7 9.14 10.03 0.38
N ILE A 8 9.03 10.90 -0.64
CA ILE A 8 7.83 10.97 -1.47
C ILE A 8 7.58 9.66 -2.24
N ALA A 9 8.63 9.07 -2.84
CA ALA A 9 8.52 7.82 -3.57
C ALA A 9 8.09 6.64 -2.67
N TYR A 10 8.53 6.60 -1.41
CA TYR A 10 8.28 5.49 -0.49
C TYR A 10 6.83 5.37 -0.02
N TRP A 11 6.08 6.46 0.04
CA TRP A 11 4.65 6.39 0.35
C TRP A 11 3.77 6.34 -0.91
N ILE A 12 4.24 6.89 -2.04
CA ILE A 12 3.49 6.85 -3.31
C ILE A 12 3.26 5.41 -3.79
N GLY A 13 4.28 4.54 -3.75
CA GLY A 13 4.13 3.13 -4.15
C GLY A 13 3.00 2.41 -3.40
N PRO A 14 3.08 2.34 -2.05
CA PRO A 14 2.01 1.84 -1.18
C PRO A 14 0.64 2.46 -1.48
N TRP A 15 0.58 3.79 -1.64
CA TRP A 15 -0.67 4.50 -1.90
C TRP A 15 -1.29 4.12 -3.25
N LEU A 16 -0.48 4.05 -4.31
CA LEU A 16 -0.90 3.58 -5.63
C LEU A 16 -1.43 2.14 -5.57
N GLY A 17 -0.82 1.28 -4.77
CA GLY A 17 -1.28 -0.10 -4.57
C GLY A 17 -2.72 -0.15 -4.05
N VAL A 18 -3.01 0.62 -2.99
CA VAL A 18 -4.37 0.73 -2.42
C VAL A 18 -5.36 1.31 -3.44
N VAL A 19 -5.03 2.43 -4.07
CA VAL A 19 -5.93 3.13 -5.02
C VAL A 19 -6.23 2.26 -6.23
N LEU A 20 -5.24 1.55 -6.78
CA LEU A 20 -5.41 0.72 -7.95
C LEU A 20 -6.30 -0.50 -7.65
N VAL A 21 -6.10 -1.16 -6.51
CA VAL A 21 -6.96 -2.26 -6.08
C VAL A 21 -8.37 -1.77 -5.79
N GLU A 22 -8.53 -0.62 -5.14
CA GLU A 22 -9.86 -0.04 -4.89
C GLU A 22 -10.59 0.28 -6.19
N ARG A 23 -9.90 0.88 -7.17
CA ARG A 23 -10.48 1.17 -8.48
C ARG A 23 -10.86 -0.11 -9.23
N TRP A 24 -10.01 -1.13 -9.15
CA TRP A 24 -10.24 -2.43 -9.79
C TRP A 24 -11.40 -3.21 -9.16
N LEU A 25 -11.57 -3.14 -7.84
CA LEU A 25 -12.73 -3.74 -7.16
C LEU A 25 -14.02 -2.99 -7.52
N ARG A 26 -13.96 -1.66 -7.63
CA ARG A 26 -15.10 -0.84 -8.04
C ARG A 26 -15.59 -1.15 -9.45
N THR A 27 -14.69 -1.36 -10.42
CA THR A 27 -15.08 -1.68 -11.79
C THR A 27 -15.67 -3.08 -11.95
N ARG A 28 -15.42 -3.98 -10.99
CA ARG A 28 -15.91 -5.38 -11.00
C ARG A 28 -17.16 -5.62 -10.17
N THR A 29 -17.65 -4.61 -9.48
CA THR A 29 -18.90 -4.70 -8.70
C THR A 29 -20.00 -4.03 -9.54
N PRO A 30 -20.78 -4.78 -10.33
CA PRO A 30 -21.85 -4.20 -11.14
C PRO A 30 -22.92 -3.60 -10.21
N ASP A 31 -23.20 -2.30 -10.38
CA ASP A 31 -24.31 -1.47 -9.89
C ASP A 31 -25.22 -1.92 -8.71
N ASP A 32 -24.67 -2.58 -7.71
CA ASP A 32 -25.38 -2.84 -6.46
C ASP A 32 -25.31 -1.56 -5.60
N GLN A 33 -26.30 -0.70 -5.86
CA GLN A 33 -26.83 0.38 -5.04
C GLN A 33 -25.84 1.48 -4.63
N PRO A 34 -25.68 2.54 -5.45
CA PRO A 34 -25.11 3.82 -4.97
C PRO A 34 -25.84 4.33 -3.71
N ALA A 35 -27.15 4.06 -3.57
CA ALA A 35 -27.95 4.48 -2.42
C ALA A 35 -27.56 3.83 -1.07
N ARG A 36 -27.16 2.54 -1.04
CA ARG A 36 -26.64 1.91 0.20
C ARG A 36 -25.25 2.41 0.58
N ARG A 37 -24.41 2.75 -0.40
CA ARG A 37 -23.04 3.26 -0.18
C ARG A 37 -22.99 4.73 0.24
N LEU A 38 -23.94 5.57 -0.20
CA LEU A 38 -24.08 6.95 0.30
C LEU A 38 -24.59 7.01 1.74
N GLY A 39 -25.39 6.02 2.16
CA GLY A 39 -25.83 5.85 3.56
C GLY A 39 -24.78 5.24 4.48
N ASP A 40 -23.78 4.55 3.90
CA ASP A 40 -22.71 3.91 4.64
C ASP A 40 -21.63 4.94 5.00
N ARG A 41 -21.92 5.71 6.06
CA ARG A 41 -20.94 6.52 6.81
C ARG A 41 -19.90 5.68 7.55
N ALA A 42 -19.70 4.40 7.20
CA ALA A 42 -18.45 3.65 7.43
C ALA A 42 -17.29 4.20 6.58
N PHE A 43 -17.22 5.54 6.56
CA PHE A 43 -16.28 6.50 6.03
C PHE A 43 -14.89 6.40 6.67
N THR A 44 -14.57 5.25 7.24
CA THR A 44 -13.23 4.94 7.68
C THR A 44 -12.77 3.77 6.83
N ASN A 45 -12.14 4.11 5.70
CA ASN A 45 -11.38 3.18 4.88
C ASN A 45 -10.11 2.74 5.65
N TRP A 46 -10.30 2.29 6.90
CA TRP A 46 -9.29 1.70 7.76
C TRP A 46 -8.51 0.64 7.01
N PRO A 47 -9.12 -0.25 6.19
CA PRO A 47 -8.37 -1.19 5.37
C PRO A 47 -7.31 -0.53 4.47
N GLY A 48 -7.63 0.63 3.91
CA GLY A 48 -6.72 1.39 3.03
C GLY A 48 -5.59 2.03 3.83
N ILE A 49 -5.92 2.64 4.96
CA ILE A 49 -4.92 3.24 5.86
C ILE A 49 -3.99 2.16 6.44
N THR A 50 -4.54 1.03 6.90
CA THR A 50 -3.74 -0.08 7.42
C THR A 50 -2.86 -0.68 6.32
N ALA A 51 -3.38 -0.86 5.11
CA ALA A 51 -2.60 -1.38 4.00
C ALA A 51 -1.46 -0.42 3.59
N LEU A 52 -1.71 0.88 3.60
CA LEU A 52 -0.70 1.91 3.35
C LEU A 52 0.40 1.88 4.42
N LEU A 53 0.01 1.95 5.70
CA LEU A 53 0.93 2.01 6.82
C LEU A 53 1.77 0.75 6.93
N VAL A 54 1.17 -0.44 6.78
CA VAL A 54 1.90 -1.70 6.79
C VAL A 54 2.83 -1.79 5.57
N GLY A 55 2.39 -1.36 4.39
CA GLY A 55 3.22 -1.34 3.20
C GLY A 55 4.49 -0.51 3.40
N VAL A 56 4.36 0.71 3.92
CA VAL A 56 5.50 1.60 4.25
C VAL A 56 6.35 1.02 5.38
N ALA A 57 5.73 0.59 6.48
CA ALA A 57 6.43 0.11 7.68
C ALA A 57 7.20 -1.19 7.44
N VAL A 58 6.81 -1.99 6.44
CA VAL A 58 7.53 -3.21 6.06
C VAL A 58 8.52 -2.94 4.94
N SER A 59 8.13 -2.19 3.90
CA SER A 59 9.00 -1.99 2.73
C SER A 59 10.24 -1.16 3.06
N VAL A 60 10.09 -0.08 3.83
CA VAL A 60 11.19 0.84 4.13
C VAL A 60 12.30 0.16 4.93
N PRO A 61 12.07 -0.45 6.11
CA PRO A 61 13.17 -1.02 6.89
C PRO A 61 13.83 -2.23 6.22
N LEU A 62 13.11 -2.96 5.37
CA LEU A 62 13.63 -4.16 4.70
C LEU A 62 14.35 -3.86 3.39
N PHE A 63 13.85 -2.93 2.57
CA PHE A 63 14.25 -2.82 1.15
C PHE A 63 14.81 -1.46 0.74
N SER A 64 14.86 -0.45 1.62
CA SER A 64 15.44 0.86 1.29
C SER A 64 16.94 0.75 1.06
N ASN A 65 17.48 1.46 0.08
CA ASN A 65 18.92 1.51 -0.14
C ASN A 65 19.38 2.95 -0.33
N GLN A 66 19.48 3.70 0.77
CA GLN A 66 19.88 5.11 0.77
C GLN A 66 21.22 5.32 1.48
N GLU A 67 21.90 6.42 1.17
CA GLU A 67 23.13 6.85 1.86
C GLU A 67 22.97 6.91 3.40
N LYS A 68 21.79 7.33 3.87
CA LYS A 68 21.50 7.48 5.31
C LYS A 68 20.94 6.22 5.96
N TYR A 69 20.35 5.33 5.18
CA TYR A 69 19.71 4.13 5.71
C TYR A 69 19.62 3.04 4.64
N VAL A 70 20.27 1.91 4.93
CA VAL A 70 20.20 0.69 4.12
C VAL A 70 19.37 -0.34 4.89
N GLY A 71 18.35 -0.84 4.23
CA GLY A 71 17.44 -1.86 4.71
C GLY A 71 18.12 -3.22 4.80
N TRP A 72 17.47 -4.13 5.50
CA TRP A 72 18.06 -5.44 5.81
C TRP A 72 18.43 -6.26 4.57
N VAL A 73 17.61 -6.20 3.51
CA VAL A 73 17.84 -6.95 2.26
C VAL A 73 19.03 -6.40 1.47
N PRO A 74 19.09 -5.10 1.09
CA PRO A 74 20.24 -4.56 0.36
C PRO A 74 21.54 -4.60 1.17
N LYS A 75 21.48 -4.65 2.52
CA LYS A 75 22.66 -4.93 3.36
C LYS A 75 23.29 -6.30 3.13
N HIS A 76 22.47 -7.32 2.87
CA HIS A 76 22.95 -8.69 2.65
C HIS A 76 23.11 -9.01 1.15
N TRP A 77 22.35 -8.33 0.29
CA TRP A 77 22.28 -8.56 -1.15
C TRP A 77 22.35 -7.23 -1.91
N ALA A 78 23.56 -6.68 -2.03
CA ALA A 78 23.80 -5.38 -2.65
C ALA A 78 23.34 -5.29 -4.12
N SER A 79 23.14 -6.42 -4.80
CA SER A 79 22.66 -6.49 -6.18
C SER A 79 21.22 -6.01 -6.38
N PHE A 80 20.40 -5.96 -5.32
CA PHE A 80 18.97 -5.63 -5.45
C PHE A 80 18.66 -4.12 -5.51
N GLY A 81 19.59 -3.22 -5.17
CA GLY A 81 19.32 -1.78 -5.21
C GLY A 81 18.18 -1.34 -4.27
N ASP A 82 17.51 -0.22 -4.59
CA ASP A 82 16.31 0.24 -3.85
C ASP A 82 15.02 -0.23 -4.55
N ILE A 83 14.40 -1.27 -3.99
CA ILE A 83 13.12 -1.82 -4.48
C ILE A 83 11.94 -1.49 -3.55
N THR A 84 12.12 -0.53 -2.63
CA THR A 84 11.13 -0.14 -1.61
C THR A 84 9.79 0.24 -2.22
N CYS A 85 9.81 0.99 -3.33
CA CYS A 85 8.60 1.45 -4.01
C CYS A 85 7.78 0.27 -4.57
N LEU A 86 8.45 -0.68 -5.25
CA LEU A 86 7.81 -1.86 -5.83
C LEU A 86 7.26 -2.79 -4.76
N VAL A 87 8.04 -3.05 -3.71
CA VAL A 87 7.61 -3.90 -2.59
C VAL A 87 6.47 -3.24 -1.81
N GLY A 88 6.58 -1.95 -1.54
CA GLY A 88 5.53 -1.17 -0.88
C GLY A 88 4.21 -1.20 -1.66
N PHE A 89 4.27 -1.01 -2.98
CA PHE A 89 3.12 -1.16 -3.87
C PHE A 89 2.49 -2.55 -3.76
N ALA A 90 3.30 -3.61 -3.90
CA ALA A 90 2.81 -4.99 -3.91
C ALA A 90 2.20 -5.38 -2.55
N LEU A 91 2.85 -5.03 -1.45
CA LEU A 91 2.37 -5.32 -0.09
C LEU A 91 1.05 -4.60 0.20
N SER A 92 0.97 -3.30 -0.09
CA SER A 92 -0.27 -2.54 0.12
C SER A 92 -1.41 -3.03 -0.77
N ALA A 93 -1.13 -3.34 -2.03
CA ALA A 93 -2.13 -3.90 -2.94
C ALA A 93 -2.67 -5.25 -2.44
N ALA A 94 -1.77 -6.17 -2.07
CA ALA A 94 -2.15 -7.49 -1.57
C ALA A 94 -2.94 -7.40 -0.26
N LEU A 95 -2.44 -6.62 0.70
CA LEU A 95 -3.08 -6.46 2.00
C LEU A 95 -4.45 -5.77 1.87
N TYR A 96 -4.55 -4.74 1.04
CA TYR A 96 -5.85 -4.09 0.80
C TYR A 96 -6.85 -5.05 0.15
N ALA A 97 -6.42 -5.83 -0.84
CA ALA A 97 -7.28 -6.83 -1.48
C ALA A 97 -7.77 -7.89 -0.47
N LEU A 98 -6.90 -8.35 0.44
CA LEU A 98 -7.27 -9.30 1.49
C LEU A 98 -8.27 -8.71 2.48
N LEU A 99 -8.01 -7.50 2.98
CA LEU A 99 -8.89 -6.81 3.93
C LEU A 99 -10.26 -6.49 3.34
N ARG A 100 -10.34 -6.24 2.02
CA ARG A 100 -11.61 -6.01 1.31
C ARG A 100 -12.38 -7.30 1.01
N ARG A 101 -11.71 -8.46 1.01
CA ARG A 101 -12.30 -9.79 0.81
C ARG A 101 -12.73 -10.44 2.13
N ALA A 102 -12.13 -10.08 3.26
CA ALA A 102 -12.49 -10.61 4.56
C ALA A 102 -13.96 -10.25 4.89
N PRO A 103 -14.83 -11.24 5.19
CA PRO A 103 -16.16 -10.96 5.72
C PRO A 103 -16.00 -10.16 7.00
N ARG A 104 -16.75 -9.05 7.13
CA ARG A 104 -16.87 -8.38 8.44
C ARG A 104 -17.60 -9.34 9.36
N THR A 105 -16.88 -10.12 10.16
CA THR A 105 -17.46 -10.88 11.27
C THR A 105 -18.06 -9.86 12.22
N GLY A 106 -19.39 -9.78 12.20
CA GLY A 106 -20.21 -8.93 13.08
C GLY A 106 -20.39 -9.54 14.45
#